data_AF-A0A3D5T979-F1
#
_entry.id   AF-A0A3D5T979-F1
#
_cell.length_a   1.000
_cell.length_b   1.000
_cell.length_c   1.000
_cell.angle_alpha   90.00
_cell.angle_beta   90.00
_cell.angle_gamma   90.00
#
_symmetry.space_group_name_H-M   'P 1'
#
loop_
_entity.id
_entity.type
_entity.pdbx_description
1 polymer ?
#
loop_
_entity_poly.entity_id
_entity_poly.type
_entity_poly.pdbx_seq_one_letter_code
_entity_poly.pdbx_strand_id
1 'polypeptide(L)'
;MDQSEIVRSYREAKNKEKQIQILADLNGSSPEQIRKILIAAGEPAEKKRPGPKPKEIRQMVVKPLPDCVKKAITERMIRLTEEIEKKTAELEELDAYMKEEKA
;
A
#
# COMPACT_ATOMS: atom_id res chain seq x y z
N MET A 1 -12.23 17.88 9.43
CA MET A 1 -11.56 19.10 8.96
C MET A 1 -12.63 20.06 8.51
N ASP A 2 -12.54 21.34 8.89
CA ASP A 2 -13.49 22.34 8.42
C ASP A 2 -13.09 22.89 7.03
N GLN A 3 -14.05 23.32 6.22
CA GLN A 3 -13.78 23.89 4.88
C GLN A 3 -12.86 25.10 4.95
N SER A 4 -12.95 25.89 6.02
CA SER A 4 -12.08 27.04 6.29
C SER A 4 -10.61 26.63 6.47
N GLU A 5 -10.36 25.48 7.10
CA GLU A 5 -9.00 24.95 7.30
C GLU A 5 -8.39 24.45 6.01
N ILE A 6 -9.19 23.85 5.12
CA ILE A 6 -8.79 23.43 3.78
C ILE A 6 -8.29 24.64 2.97
N VAL A 7 -9.02 25.76 3.01
CA VAL A 7 -8.64 27.00 2.31
C VAL A 7 -7.39 27.63 2.91
N ARG A 8 -7.29 27.71 4.25
CA ARG A 8 -6.09 28.27 4.92
C ARG A 8 -4.84 27.45 4.60
N SER A 9 -4.93 26.12 4.73
CA SER A 9 -3.84 25.19 4.42
C SER A 9 -3.44 25.26 2.94
N TYR A 10 -4.43 25.43 2.04
CA TYR A 10 -4.17 25.67 0.63
C TYR A 10 -3.43 26.99 0.40
N ARG A 11 -3.80 28.10 1.06
CA ARG A 11 -3.14 29.42 0.94
C ARG A 11 -1.70 29.43 1.47
N GLU A 12 -1.41 28.70 2.52
CA GLU A 12 -0.07 28.62 3.11
C GLU A 12 0.89 27.71 2.32
N ALA A 13 0.37 26.75 1.55
CA ALA A 13 1.20 25.80 0.83
C ALA A 13 2.02 26.45 -0.29
N LYS A 14 3.33 26.12 -0.33
CA LYS A 14 4.25 26.50 -1.42
C LYS A 14 3.90 25.86 -2.76
N ASN A 15 3.40 24.62 -2.73
CA ASN A 15 2.98 23.89 -3.93
C ASN A 15 1.49 23.58 -3.84
N LYS A 16 0.68 24.46 -4.43
CA LYS A 16 -0.79 24.39 -4.44
C LYS A 16 -1.31 23.07 -5.02
N GLU A 17 -0.63 22.53 -6.04
CA GLU A 17 -1.07 21.31 -6.69
C GLU A 17 -0.90 20.07 -5.82
N LYS A 18 0.28 19.92 -5.20
CA LYS A 18 0.53 18.83 -4.26
C LYS A 18 -0.38 18.94 -3.04
N GLN A 19 -0.65 20.17 -2.59
CA GLN A 19 -1.54 20.41 -1.46
C GLN A 19 -2.96 19.94 -1.71
N ILE A 20 -3.51 20.10 -2.92
CA ILE A 20 -4.84 19.57 -3.26
C ILE A 20 -4.89 18.04 -3.11
N GLN A 21 -3.82 17.33 -3.52
CA GLN A 21 -3.75 15.89 -3.37
C GLN A 21 -3.64 15.48 -1.90
N ILE A 22 -2.79 16.16 -1.12
CA ILE A 22 -2.63 15.91 0.32
C ILE A 22 -3.95 16.17 1.06
N LEU A 23 -4.65 17.25 0.72
CA LEU A 23 -5.97 17.56 1.29
C LEU A 23 -7.02 16.52 0.90
N ALA A 24 -6.97 15.98 -0.32
CA ALA A 24 -7.87 14.91 -0.75
C ALA A 24 -7.66 13.65 0.10
N ASP A 25 -6.40 13.25 0.26
CA ASP A 25 -6.02 12.06 1.03
C ASP A 25 -6.36 12.22 2.53
N LEU A 26 -6.09 13.39 3.12
CA LEU A 26 -6.40 13.69 4.53
C LEU A 26 -7.90 13.78 4.83
N ASN A 27 -8.71 14.20 3.86
CA ASN A 27 -10.16 14.34 4.02
C ASN A 27 -10.93 13.12 3.50
N GLY A 28 -10.24 12.08 3.00
CA GLY A 28 -10.88 10.93 2.37
C GLY A 28 -11.79 11.31 1.20
N SER A 29 -11.45 12.39 0.49
CA SER A 29 -12.27 12.99 -0.57
C SER A 29 -11.50 13.03 -1.87
N SER A 30 -12.18 13.28 -3.00
CA SER A 30 -11.46 13.36 -4.27
C SER A 30 -10.76 14.72 -4.44
N PRO A 31 -9.63 14.78 -5.17
CA PRO A 31 -8.98 16.04 -5.54
C PRO A 31 -9.93 17.04 -6.24
N GLU A 32 -11.00 16.55 -6.86
CA GLU A 32 -12.02 17.36 -7.53
C GLU A 32 -12.98 17.99 -6.52
N GLN A 33 -13.34 17.26 -5.46
CA GLN A 33 -14.14 17.80 -4.36
C GLN A 33 -13.38 18.90 -3.61
N ILE A 34 -12.09 18.70 -3.36
CA ILE A 34 -11.23 19.74 -2.78
C ILE A 34 -11.18 20.98 -3.67
N ARG A 35 -11.04 20.83 -5.00
CA ARG A 35 -11.10 21.97 -5.93
C ARG A 35 -12.44 22.70 -5.88
N LYS A 36 -13.57 21.98 -5.80
CA LYS A 36 -14.89 22.61 -5.68
C LYS A 36 -15.01 23.46 -4.42
N ILE A 37 -14.51 22.98 -3.29
CA ILE A 37 -14.49 23.72 -2.01
C ILE A 37 -13.63 24.98 -2.14
N LEU A 38 -12.44 24.87 -2.76
CA LEU A 38 -11.56 26.00 -2.98
C LEU A 38 -12.18 27.05 -3.93
N ILE A 39 -12.82 26.62 -5.02
CA ILE A 39 -13.53 27.51 -5.95
C ILE A 39 -14.70 28.23 -5.26
N ALA A 40 -15.49 27.51 -4.45
CA ALA A 40 -16.58 28.10 -3.69
C ALA A 40 -16.09 29.17 -2.69
N ALA A 41 -14.87 29.03 -2.19
CA ALA A 41 -14.19 29.99 -1.33
C ALA A 41 -13.48 31.13 -2.10
N GLY A 42 -13.59 31.18 -3.43
CA GLY A 42 -13.00 32.22 -4.28
C GLY A 42 -11.53 31.99 -4.66
N GLU A 43 -10.97 30.80 -4.42
CA GLU A 43 -9.59 30.49 -4.80
C GLU A 43 -9.50 30.02 -6.27
N PRO A 44 -8.46 30.45 -7.02
CA PRO A 44 -8.22 30.00 -8.38
C PRO A 44 -7.64 28.58 -8.40
N ALA A 45 -8.46 27.58 -8.08
CA ALA A 45 -8.08 26.17 -8.14
C ALA A 45 -8.23 25.63 -9.56
N GLU A 46 -7.30 25.99 -10.46
CA GLU A 46 -7.32 25.56 -11.86
C GLU A 46 -7.38 24.02 -11.98
N LYS A 47 -8.15 23.54 -12.96
CA LYS A 47 -8.15 22.13 -13.36
C LYS A 47 -6.85 21.85 -14.10
N LYS A 48 -6.13 20.79 -13.71
CA LYS A 48 -4.98 20.34 -14.49
C LYS A 48 -5.44 20.02 -15.91
N ARG A 49 -4.63 20.43 -16.89
CA ARG A 49 -4.60 19.74 -18.20
C ARG A 49 -4.31 18.26 -17.92
N PRO A 50 -4.91 17.31 -18.66
CA PRO A 50 -4.68 15.90 -18.43
C PRO A 50 -3.17 15.64 -18.34
N GLY A 51 -2.73 15.13 -17.19
CA GLY A 51 -1.33 14.79 -16.99
C GLY A 51 -0.90 13.75 -18.02
N PRO A 52 0.42 13.58 -18.26
CA PRO A 52 0.88 12.49 -19.10
C PRO A 52 0.29 11.18 -18.58
N LYS A 53 -0.31 10.40 -19.50
CA LYS A 53 -0.93 9.10 -19.20
C LYS A 53 0.02 8.29 -18.31
N PRO A 54 -0.51 7.47 -17.37
CA PRO A 54 0.32 6.56 -16.58
C PRO A 54 1.29 5.86 -17.53
N LYS A 55 2.59 6.00 -17.28
CA LYS A 55 3.59 5.29 -18.07
C LYS A 55 3.22 3.81 -17.94
N GLU A 56 2.81 3.18 -19.05
CA GLU A 56 2.64 1.74 -19.08
C GLU A 56 3.89 1.14 -18.44
N ILE A 57 3.69 0.41 -17.35
CA ILE A 57 4.75 -0.39 -16.76
C ILE A 57 5.13 -1.35 -17.87
N ARG A 58 6.27 -1.08 -18.53
CA ARG A 58 6.83 -2.00 -19.51
C ARG A 58 7.09 -3.28 -18.74
N GLN A 59 6.20 -4.25 -18.93
CA GLN A 59 6.36 -5.56 -18.35
C GLN A 59 7.66 -6.10 -18.93
N MET A 60 8.70 -6.15 -18.11
CA MET A 60 9.95 -6.79 -18.52
C MET A 60 9.59 -8.22 -18.88
N VAL A 61 9.89 -8.63 -20.11
CA VAL A 61 9.74 -10.02 -20.54
C VAL A 61 10.77 -10.83 -19.75
N VAL A 62 10.36 -11.34 -18.59
CA VAL A 62 11.17 -12.24 -17.78
C VAL A 62 11.19 -13.57 -18.52
N LYS A 63 12.37 -14.00 -18.98
CA LYS A 63 12.53 -15.32 -19.58
C LYS A 63 12.12 -16.37 -18.54
N PRO A 64 11.31 -17.38 -18.91
CA PRO A 64 10.89 -18.40 -17.96
C PRO A 64 12.12 -19.12 -17.37
N LEU A 65 12.07 -19.38 -16.07
CA LEU A 65 13.13 -20.14 -15.39
C LEU A 65 13.29 -21.52 -16.05
N PRO A 66 14.54 -22.03 -16.19
CA PRO A 66 14.76 -23.40 -16.64
C PRO A 66 14.05 -24.41 -15.72
N ASP A 67 13.55 -25.50 -16.28
CA ASP A 67 12.73 -26.46 -15.53
C ASP A 67 13.52 -27.17 -14.42
N CYS A 68 14.83 -27.36 -14.60
CA CYS A 68 15.70 -27.88 -13.54
C CYS A 68 15.72 -26.97 -12.31
N VAL A 69 15.70 -25.64 -12.52
CA VAL A 69 15.68 -24.65 -11.44
C VAL A 69 14.32 -24.63 -10.77
N LYS A 70 13.22 -24.65 -11.54
CA LYS A 70 11.86 -24.74 -10.98
C LYS A 70 11.72 -25.98 -10.10
N LYS A 71 12.16 -27.15 -10.60
CA LYS A 71 12.10 -28.41 -9.88
C LYS A 71 12.90 -28.36 -8.56
N ALA A 72 14.15 -27.86 -8.61
CA ALA A 72 14.97 -27.72 -7.40
C ALA A 72 14.34 -26.77 -6.36
N ILE A 73 13.73 -25.67 -6.81
CA ILE A 73 12.99 -24.75 -5.94
C ILE A 73 11.79 -25.46 -5.30
N THR A 74 11.00 -26.18 -6.09
CA THR A 74 9.83 -26.92 -5.59
C THR A 74 10.23 -27.98 -4.57
N GLU A 75 11.26 -28.77 -4.85
CA GLU A 75 11.77 -29.78 -3.92
C GLU A 75 12.25 -29.15 -2.61
N ARG A 76 12.92 -27.99 -2.68
CA ARG A 76 13.33 -27.26 -1.48
C ARG A 76 12.15 -26.71 -0.71
N MET A 77 11.11 -26.20 -1.39
CA MET A 77 9.88 -25.75 -0.73
C MET A 77 9.20 -26.88 0.01
N ILE A 78 9.05 -28.06 -0.63
CA ILE A 78 8.41 -29.23 0.00
C ILE A 78 9.13 -29.61 1.30
N ARG A 79 10.47 -29.73 1.26
CA ARG A 79 11.27 -30.05 2.46
C ARG A 79 11.10 -29.04 3.58
N LEU A 80 11.09 -27.75 3.24
CA LEU A 80 10.92 -26.68 4.23
C LEU A 80 9.51 -26.73 4.84
N THR A 81 8.48 -27.05 4.05
CA THR A 81 7.12 -27.22 4.55
C THR A 81 7.05 -28.37 5.55
N GLU A 82 7.61 -29.54 5.21
CA GLU A 82 7.66 -30.70 6.12
C GLU A 82 8.42 -30.36 7.43
N GLU A 83 9.50 -29.60 7.35
CA GLU A 83 10.26 -29.19 8.53
C GLU A 83 9.50 -28.19 9.41
N ILE A 84 8.73 -27.29 8.79
CA ILE A 84 7.84 -26.36 9.50
C ILE A 84 6.74 -27.14 10.22
N GLU A 85 6.07 -28.07 9.53
CA GLU A 85 5.00 -28.88 10.12
C GLU A 85 5.51 -29.70 11.31
N LYS A 86 6.67 -30.35 11.15
CA LYS A 86 7.30 -31.09 12.24
C LYS A 86 7.61 -30.20 13.45
N LYS A 87 8.26 -29.05 13.23
CA LYS A 87 8.59 -28.11 14.33
C LYS A 87 7.34 -27.52 14.97
N THR A 88 6.28 -27.34 14.21
CA THR A 88 4.99 -26.87 14.74
C THR A 88 4.39 -27.90 15.68
N ALA A 89 4.39 -29.19 15.30
CA ALA A 89 3.94 -30.27 16.17
C ALA A 89 4.79 -30.39 17.45
N GLU A 90 6.13 -30.32 17.33
CA GLU A 90 7.03 -30.35 18.50
C GLU A 90 6.76 -29.19 19.48
N LEU A 91 6.46 -27.99 18.96
CA LEU A 91 6.08 -26.85 19.80
C LEU A 91 4.74 -27.08 20.52
N GLU A 92 3.75 -27.68 19.87
CA GLU A 92 2.46 -28.00 20.49
C GLU A 92 2.60 -29.04 21.61
N GLU A 93 3.43 -30.06 21.42
CA GLU A 93 3.73 -31.07 22.45
C GLU A 93 4.43 -30.44 23.67
N LEU A 94 5.42 -29.58 23.45
CA LEU A 94 6.10 -28.86 24.53
C LEU A 94 5.15 -27.91 25.26
N ASP A 95 4.27 -27.22 24.55
CA ASP A 95 3.25 -26.37 25.15
C ASP A 95 2.25 -27.17 26.01
N ALA A 96 1.89 -28.39 25.59
CA ALA A 96 1.06 -29.29 26.38
C ALA A 96 1.79 -29.73 27.66
N TYR A 97 3.04 -30.19 27.54
CA TYR A 97 3.85 -30.58 28.69
C TYR A 97 4.01 -29.43 29.71
N MET A 98 4.30 -28.23 29.23
CA MET A 98 4.46 -27.04 30.09
C MET A 98 3.16 -26.58 30.75
N LYS A 99 1.98 -26.91 30.19
CA LYS A 99 0.68 -26.66 30.81
C LYS A 99 0.38 -27.69 31.91
N GLU A 100 0.75 -28.95 31.70
CA GLU A 100 0.57 -30.02 32.69
C GLU A 100 1.47 -29.83 33.92
N GLU A 101 2.73 -29.38 33.77
CA GLU A 101 3.60 -29.09 34.93
C GLU A 101 3.18 -27.86 35.75
N LYS A 102 2.33 -26.99 35.22
CA LYS A 102 1.84 -25.78 35.90
C LYS A 102 0.44 -25.93 36.49
N ALA A 103 -0.20 -27.09 36.35
CA ALA A 103 -1.51 -27.43 36.89
C ALA A 103 -1.39 -28.20 38.21
#